data_AF-A0ABD5PBU0-F1
#
_entry.id   AF-A0ABD5PBU0-F1
#
_cell.length_a   1.000
_cell.length_b   1.000
_cell.length_c   1.000
_cell.angle_alpha   90.00
_cell.angle_beta   90.00
_cell.angle_gamma   90.00
#
_symmetry.space_group_name_H-M   'P 1'
#
loop_
_entity.id
_entity.type
_entity.pdbx_description
1 polymer ?
#
loop_
_entity_poly.entity_id
_entity_poly.type
_entity_poly.pdbx_seq_one_letter_code
_entity_poly.pdbx_strand_id
1 'polypeptide(L)'
;MPSVSSNWEKESSGFERRDEVAVGVYVTPADVHYHGDDVHARPGVPSAEANAYQVFAVTDLGGDESRIPLIHYADVNDAVAFAALVTRYVDARDSPVAIEEIGEQEPGYEDDWWPEGVVDADDHPPREALSAMLGTYAEVLAEALSS
;
A
#
# COMPACT_ATOMS: atom_id res chain seq x y z
N MET A 1 11.27 11.00 4.91
CA MET A 1 10.16 10.04 5.10
C MET A 1 8.91 10.82 5.48
N PRO A 2 7.77 10.55 4.83
CA PRO A 2 6.48 11.13 5.20
C PRO A 2 6.07 10.68 6.61
N SER A 3 5.45 11.58 7.37
CA SER A 3 4.93 11.27 8.71
C SER A 3 3.55 10.63 8.62
N VAL A 4 3.34 9.59 9.44
CA VAL A 4 2.04 8.93 9.64
C VAL A 4 1.02 9.94 10.17
N SER A 5 -0.25 9.78 9.80
CA SER A 5 -1.34 10.62 10.32
C SER A 5 -1.57 10.39 11.82
N SER A 6 -2.07 11.40 12.53
CA SER A 6 -2.25 11.36 13.99
C SER A 6 -3.34 10.40 14.47
N ASN A 7 -4.23 9.96 13.59
CA ASN A 7 -5.33 9.04 13.92
C ASN A 7 -4.92 7.56 13.91
N TRP A 8 -3.64 7.29 13.60
CA TRP A 8 -3.12 5.95 13.44
C TRP A 8 -2.14 5.59 14.55
N GLU A 9 -2.27 4.39 15.08
CA GLU A 9 -1.32 3.81 16.01
C GLU A 9 -0.29 2.97 15.25
N LYS A 10 0.99 3.15 15.57
CA LYS A 10 2.08 2.35 15.00
C LYS A 10 2.16 1.01 15.74
N GLU A 11 2.02 -0.07 15.00
CA GLU A 11 2.18 -1.43 15.48
C GLU A 11 3.51 -2.03 14.98
N SER A 12 3.87 -3.24 15.46
CA SER A 12 5.15 -3.87 15.10
C SER A 12 5.34 -4.11 13.60
N SER A 13 4.25 -4.26 12.86
CA SER A 13 4.23 -4.62 11.44
C SER A 13 3.44 -3.65 10.57
N GLY A 14 3.04 -2.48 11.08
CA GLY A 14 2.18 -1.58 10.31
C GLY A 14 1.56 -0.43 11.12
N PHE A 15 0.40 0.00 10.67
CA PHE A 15 -0.39 1.09 11.22
C PHE A 15 -1.86 0.68 11.31
N GLU A 16 -2.51 0.98 12.43
CA GLU A 16 -3.93 0.69 12.64
C GLU A 16 -4.70 1.96 12.99
N ARG A 17 -5.88 2.14 12.37
CA ARG A 17 -6.86 3.17 12.72
C ARG A 17 -7.94 2.52 13.58
N ARG A 18 -8.11 3.00 14.82
CA ARG A 18 -8.97 2.38 15.85
C ARG A 18 -10.36 3.03 16.00
N ASP A 19 -10.84 3.78 15.01
CA ASP A 19 -12.14 4.46 15.06
C ASP A 19 -13.27 3.61 14.43
N GLU A 20 -14.33 4.24 13.89
CA GLU A 20 -15.60 3.60 13.49
C GLU A 20 -15.45 2.55 12.37
N VAL A 21 -14.35 2.58 11.60
CA VAL A 21 -14.02 1.53 10.62
C VAL A 21 -12.59 1.05 10.87
N ALA A 22 -12.47 -0.19 11.35
CA ALA A 22 -11.21 -0.82 11.67
C ALA A 22 -10.38 -1.08 10.40
N VAL A 23 -9.53 -0.12 10.03
CA VAL A 23 -8.60 -0.22 8.90
C VAL A 23 -7.16 -0.37 9.40
N GLY A 24 -6.41 -1.29 8.81
CA GLY A 24 -4.98 -1.45 9.06
C GLY A 24 -4.18 -1.45 7.76
N VAL A 25 -2.98 -0.87 7.78
CA VAL A 25 -2.01 -0.93 6.68
C VAL A 25 -0.74 -1.56 7.20
N TYR A 26 -0.33 -2.68 6.61
CA TYR A 26 0.73 -3.52 7.13
C TYR A 26 1.80 -3.78 6.09
N VAL A 27 3.00 -4.06 6.59
CA VAL A 27 4.16 -4.48 5.81
C VAL A 27 4.56 -5.87 6.27
N THR A 28 4.68 -6.81 5.33
CA THR A 28 5.18 -8.16 5.59
C THR A 28 6.30 -8.50 4.61
N PRO A 29 7.33 -9.26 5.02
CA PRO A 29 8.24 -9.88 4.08
C PRO A 29 7.47 -10.78 3.10
N ALA A 30 7.89 -10.78 1.85
CA ALA A 30 7.28 -11.53 0.77
C ALA A 30 8.36 -12.13 -0.14
N ASP A 31 8.00 -13.23 -0.79
CA ASP A 31 8.80 -13.89 -1.80
C ASP A 31 8.03 -13.83 -3.12
N VAL A 32 8.49 -12.96 -4.03
CA VAL A 32 7.84 -12.62 -5.30
C VAL A 32 8.62 -13.25 -6.46
N HIS A 33 7.94 -14.06 -7.26
CA HIS A 33 8.52 -14.75 -8.41
C HIS A 33 7.73 -14.47 -9.68
N TYR A 34 8.45 -14.46 -10.80
CA TYR A 34 7.87 -14.30 -12.13
C TYR A 34 7.77 -15.68 -12.80
N HIS A 35 6.60 -16.01 -13.33
CA HIS A 35 6.35 -17.20 -14.13
C HIS A 35 5.87 -16.80 -15.53
N GLY A 36 6.82 -16.57 -16.44
CA GLY A 36 6.51 -15.92 -17.71
C GLY A 36 6.15 -14.46 -17.45
N ASP A 37 4.97 -14.04 -17.92
CA ASP A 37 4.43 -12.69 -17.68
C ASP A 37 3.63 -12.62 -16.36
N ASP A 38 3.36 -13.76 -15.70
CA ASP A 38 2.60 -13.80 -14.45
C ASP A 38 3.49 -13.52 -13.24
N VAL A 39 2.98 -12.70 -12.31
CA VAL A 39 3.61 -12.43 -11.02
C VAL A 39 2.95 -13.26 -9.92
N HIS A 40 3.75 -14.02 -9.17
CA HIS A 40 3.32 -14.77 -8.00
C HIS A 40 3.99 -14.23 -6.74
N ALA A 41 3.18 -13.80 -5.77
CA ALA A 41 3.67 -13.34 -4.47
C ALA A 41 3.28 -14.33 -3.36
N ARG A 42 4.26 -14.69 -2.52
CA ARG A 42 4.05 -15.46 -1.29
C ARG A 42 4.28 -14.55 -0.07
N PRO A 43 3.22 -13.94 0.52
CA PRO A 43 3.34 -13.13 1.74
C PRO A 43 3.76 -13.95 2.96
N GLY A 44 4.34 -13.28 3.95
CA GLY A 44 4.53 -13.81 5.30
C GLY A 44 5.64 -14.85 5.42
N VAL A 45 6.55 -14.89 4.44
CA VAL A 45 7.75 -15.74 4.53
C VAL A 45 8.73 -15.19 5.58
N PRO A 46 9.62 -16.03 6.15
CA PRO A 46 10.70 -15.54 6.98
C PRO A 46 11.56 -14.50 6.26
N SER A 47 12.03 -13.45 6.94
CA SER A 47 12.83 -12.38 6.31
C SER A 47 14.11 -12.87 5.63
N ALA A 48 14.67 -14.02 6.04
CA ALA A 48 15.84 -14.63 5.41
C ALA A 48 15.52 -15.27 4.04
N GLU A 49 14.25 -15.53 3.75
CA GLU A 49 13.74 -16.11 2.50
C GLU A 49 13.01 -15.07 1.64
N ALA A 50 12.80 -13.86 2.16
CA ALA A 50 12.11 -12.79 1.46
C ALA A 50 13.03 -12.11 0.45
N ASN A 51 12.48 -11.78 -0.73
CA ASN A 51 13.13 -10.93 -1.72
C ASN A 51 12.45 -9.55 -1.86
N ALA A 52 11.33 -9.34 -1.18
CA ALA A 52 10.58 -8.11 -1.16
C ALA A 52 9.81 -7.92 0.16
N TYR A 53 9.18 -6.76 0.29
CA TYR A 53 8.28 -6.39 1.36
C TYR A 53 6.95 -5.98 0.74
N GLN A 54 5.91 -6.75 1.03
CA GLN A 54 4.56 -6.47 0.58
C GLN A 54 3.90 -5.46 1.52
N VAL A 55 3.31 -4.42 0.94
CA VAL A 55 2.32 -3.56 1.61
C VAL A 55 0.93 -4.10 1.30
N PHE A 56 0.11 -4.27 2.33
CA PHE A 56 -1.28 -4.68 2.19
C PHE A 56 -2.16 -3.94 3.20
N ALA A 57 -3.42 -3.75 2.84
CA ALA A 57 -4.42 -3.17 3.72
C ALA A 57 -5.41 -4.22 4.23
N VAL A 58 -6.01 -3.96 5.38
CA VAL A 58 -7.13 -4.71 5.95
C VAL A 58 -8.25 -3.74 6.25
N THR A 59 -9.44 -3.98 5.69
CA THR A 59 -10.61 -3.09 5.83
C THR A 59 -11.65 -3.59 6.84
N ASP A 60 -11.49 -4.83 7.32
CA ASP A 60 -12.27 -5.42 8.40
C ASP A 60 -11.34 -6.28 9.26
N LEU A 61 -10.93 -5.76 10.43
CA LEU A 61 -10.08 -6.49 11.39
C LEU A 61 -10.80 -7.70 12.03
N GLY A 62 -12.07 -7.96 11.69
CA GLY A 62 -12.89 -9.07 12.19
C GLY A 62 -12.81 -10.38 11.40
N GLY A 63 -12.16 -10.41 10.22
CA GLY A 63 -12.08 -11.61 9.37
C GLY A 63 -10.76 -11.75 8.60
N ASP A 64 -10.24 -12.99 8.50
CA ASP A 64 -9.00 -13.33 7.77
C ASP A 64 -9.09 -13.07 6.24
N GLU A 65 -10.28 -12.79 5.71
CA GLU A 65 -10.56 -12.68 4.27
C GLU A 65 -10.35 -11.26 3.69
N SER A 66 -10.11 -10.25 4.53
CA SER A 66 -10.12 -8.84 4.10
C SER A 66 -8.75 -8.25 3.81
N ARG A 67 -7.80 -9.03 3.27
CA ARG A 67 -6.45 -8.55 2.91
C ARG A 67 -6.40 -8.09 1.46
N ILE A 68 -6.13 -6.80 1.25
CA ILE A 68 -6.00 -6.20 -0.07
C ILE A 68 -4.50 -5.94 -0.33
N PRO A 69 -3.84 -6.72 -1.22
CA PRO A 69 -2.45 -6.47 -1.60
C PRO A 69 -2.35 -5.15 -2.37
N LEU A 70 -1.37 -4.31 -2.04
CA LEU A 70 -1.20 -3.00 -2.69
C LEU A 70 0.03 -2.97 -3.59
N ILE A 71 1.22 -3.21 -3.04
CA ILE A 71 2.49 -3.06 -3.74
C ILE A 71 3.60 -3.87 -3.06
N HIS A 72 4.65 -4.22 -3.79
CA HIS A 72 5.85 -4.84 -3.22
C HIS A 72 7.08 -3.97 -3.49
N TYR A 73 7.89 -3.73 -2.48
CA TYR A 73 9.19 -3.04 -2.61
C TYR A 73 10.34 -3.97 -2.23
N ALA A 74 11.49 -3.78 -2.85
CA ALA A 74 12.71 -4.53 -2.46
C ALA A 74 13.21 -4.13 -1.06
N ASP A 75 13.08 -2.85 -0.68
CA ASP A 75 13.52 -2.31 0.61
C ASP A 75 12.35 -2.06 1.57
N VAL A 76 12.55 -2.40 2.84
CA VAL A 76 11.55 -2.24 3.90
C VAL A 76 11.22 -0.78 4.18
N ASN A 77 12.18 0.13 4.03
CA ASN A 77 11.99 1.56 4.29
C ASN A 77 11.06 2.18 3.25
N ASP A 78 11.14 1.73 1.99
CA ASP A 78 10.26 2.18 0.92
C ASP A 78 8.84 1.63 1.11
N ALA A 79 8.71 0.36 1.48
CA ALA A 79 7.43 -0.23 1.86
C ALA A 79 6.78 0.51 3.05
N VAL A 80 7.55 0.86 4.07
CA VAL A 80 7.08 1.64 5.23
C VAL A 80 6.71 3.07 4.83
N ALA A 81 7.49 3.71 3.95
CA ALA A 81 7.19 5.04 3.45
C ALA A 81 5.90 5.05 2.62
N PHE A 82 5.68 4.03 1.77
CA PHE A 82 4.44 3.84 1.05
C PHE A 82 3.26 3.63 2.01
N ALA A 83 3.39 2.72 2.98
CA ALA A 83 2.36 2.47 3.98
C ALA A 83 1.97 3.75 4.75
N ALA A 84 2.95 4.60 5.11
CA ALA A 84 2.68 5.88 5.75
C ALA A 84 1.88 6.84 4.85
N LEU A 85 2.14 6.86 3.54
CA LEU A 85 1.36 7.66 2.58
C LEU A 85 -0.08 7.17 2.47
N VAL A 86 -0.30 5.85 2.47
CA VAL A 86 -1.65 5.26 2.48
C VAL A 86 -2.44 5.78 3.69
N THR A 87 -1.84 5.85 4.89
CA THR A 87 -2.54 6.40 6.07
C THR A 87 -2.99 7.84 5.89
N ARG A 88 -2.18 8.67 5.20
CA ARG A 88 -2.51 10.07 4.92
C ARG A 88 -3.67 10.18 3.92
N TYR A 89 -3.66 9.36 2.89
CA TYR A 89 -4.74 9.32 1.91
C TYR A 89 -6.07 8.88 2.53
N VAL A 90 -6.06 7.75 3.26
CA VAL A 90 -7.26 7.20 3.92
C VAL A 90 -7.88 8.20 4.89
N ASP A 91 -7.06 8.94 5.65
CA ASP A 91 -7.55 9.98 6.55
C ASP A 91 -8.12 11.19 5.81
N ALA A 92 -7.50 11.61 4.71
CA ALA A 92 -8.03 12.71 3.90
C ALA A 92 -9.34 12.33 3.20
N ARG A 93 -9.48 11.06 2.82
CA ARG A 93 -10.68 10.53 2.18
C ARG A 93 -11.84 10.31 3.15
N ASP A 94 -11.52 10.04 4.42
CA ASP A 94 -12.45 9.76 5.53
C ASP A 94 -13.49 8.68 5.20
N SER A 95 -13.06 7.64 4.49
CA SER A 95 -13.92 6.54 4.04
C SER A 95 -13.13 5.25 3.86
N PRO A 96 -13.66 4.07 4.24
CA PRO A 96 -13.00 2.79 3.97
C PRO A 96 -12.87 2.45 2.49
N VAL A 97 -13.71 3.04 1.63
CA VAL A 97 -13.61 2.94 0.17
C VAL A 97 -12.25 3.45 -0.33
N ALA A 98 -11.55 4.28 0.45
CA ALA A 98 -10.19 4.73 0.13
C ALA A 98 -9.20 3.59 -0.15
N ILE A 99 -9.37 2.43 0.50
CA ILE A 99 -8.50 1.28 0.24
C ILE A 99 -8.84 0.61 -1.09
N GLU A 100 -10.13 0.52 -1.43
CA GLU A 100 -10.59 -0.01 -2.72
C GLU A 100 -10.09 0.87 -3.87
N GLU A 101 -10.14 2.20 -3.69
CA GLU A 101 -9.60 3.20 -4.64
C GLU A 101 -8.09 3.05 -4.89
N ILE A 102 -7.32 2.46 -3.96
CA ILE A 102 -5.88 2.18 -4.15
C ILE A 102 -5.67 0.80 -4.79
N GLY A 103 -6.44 -0.20 -4.37
CA GLY A 103 -6.25 -1.60 -4.76
C GLY A 103 -6.84 -1.97 -6.12
N GLU A 104 -7.78 -1.17 -6.65
CA GLU A 104 -8.44 -1.41 -7.93
C GLU A 104 -7.86 -0.51 -9.02
N GLN A 105 -7.35 -1.12 -10.09
CA GLN A 105 -6.97 -0.39 -11.30
C GLN A 105 -8.22 0.15 -11.99
N GLU A 106 -8.33 1.47 -12.17
CA GLU A 106 -9.48 2.07 -12.86
C GLU A 106 -9.56 1.58 -14.32
N PRO A 107 -10.68 0.98 -14.75
CA PRO A 107 -10.83 0.50 -16.13
C PRO A 107 -10.89 1.68 -17.11
N GLY A 108 -9.86 1.81 -17.96
CA GLY A 108 -9.75 2.87 -18.96
C GLY A 108 -8.42 3.64 -18.94
N TYR A 109 -7.58 3.40 -17.94
CA TYR A 109 -6.22 3.91 -17.84
C TYR A 109 -5.18 2.85 -18.27
N GLU A 110 -5.38 2.24 -19.44
CA GLU A 110 -4.49 1.19 -19.98
C GLU A 110 -3.06 1.70 -20.28
N ASP A 111 -2.85 3.02 -20.32
CA ASP A 111 -1.55 3.66 -20.54
C ASP A 111 -0.81 4.08 -19.25
N ASP A 112 -1.47 4.00 -18.08
CA ASP A 112 -0.82 4.37 -16.81
C ASP A 112 -0.16 3.15 -16.15
N TRP A 113 1.01 3.39 -15.57
CA TRP A 113 1.80 2.36 -14.89
C TRP A 113 1.04 1.77 -13.69
N TRP A 114 1.11 0.44 -13.53
CA TRP A 114 0.55 -0.29 -12.39
C TRP A 114 1.64 -1.17 -11.74
N PRO A 115 1.68 -1.29 -10.39
CA PRO A 115 2.71 -2.07 -9.71
C PRO A 115 2.57 -3.58 -9.94
N GLU A 116 3.32 -4.10 -10.90
CA GLU A 116 3.45 -5.54 -11.13
C GLU A 116 4.76 -6.07 -10.55
N GLY A 117 4.67 -7.02 -9.62
CA GLY A 117 5.85 -7.64 -9.00
C GLY A 117 6.57 -6.73 -8.01
N VAL A 118 7.90 -6.82 -7.98
CA VAL A 118 8.74 -6.02 -7.08
C VAL A 118 9.06 -4.67 -7.74
N VAL A 119 8.63 -3.60 -7.09
CA VAL A 119 8.84 -2.23 -7.56
C VAL A 119 10.19 -1.70 -7.09
N ASP A 120 10.92 -1.09 -8.02
CA ASP A 120 12.13 -0.33 -7.73
C ASP A 120 11.76 1.10 -7.31
N ALA A 121 12.15 1.51 -6.11
CA ALA A 121 11.85 2.83 -5.58
C ALA A 121 12.67 3.95 -6.23
N ASP A 122 13.76 3.63 -6.94
CA ASP A 122 14.51 4.62 -7.72
C ASP A 122 13.73 5.04 -8.98
N ASP A 123 13.01 4.09 -9.61
CA ASP A 123 12.18 4.33 -10.79
C ASP A 123 10.77 4.78 -10.43
N HIS A 124 10.17 4.18 -9.38
CA HIS A 124 8.83 4.48 -8.90
C HIS A 124 8.83 4.73 -7.38
N PRO A 125 9.25 5.94 -6.94
CA PRO A 125 9.26 6.32 -5.54
C PRO A 125 7.88 6.17 -4.88
N PRO A 126 7.79 5.88 -3.57
CA PRO A 126 6.52 5.61 -2.88
C PRO A 126 5.38 6.62 -3.11
N ARG A 127 5.72 7.91 -3.24
CA ARG A 127 4.73 8.96 -3.55
C ARG A 127 4.21 8.86 -4.97
N GLU A 128 5.11 8.68 -5.93
CA GLU A 128 4.76 8.60 -7.35
C GLU A 128 4.01 7.32 -7.66
N ALA A 129 4.42 6.20 -7.03
CA ALA A 129 3.70 4.94 -7.11
C ALA A 129 2.27 5.06 -6.58
N LEU A 130 2.07 5.63 -5.39
CA LEU A 130 0.71 5.80 -4.84
C LEU A 130 -0.12 6.77 -5.68
N SER A 131 0.47 7.88 -6.16
CA SER A 131 -0.24 8.79 -7.07
C SER A 131 -0.66 8.11 -8.37
N ALA A 132 0.18 7.24 -8.95
CA ALA A 132 -0.17 6.48 -10.15
C ALA A 132 -1.31 5.49 -9.87
N MET A 133 -1.22 4.73 -8.78
CA MET A 133 -2.27 3.78 -8.39
C MET A 133 -3.62 4.46 -8.14
N LEU A 134 -3.62 5.66 -7.58
CA LEU A 134 -4.83 6.44 -7.29
C LEU A 134 -5.49 7.04 -8.55
N GLY A 135 -4.78 7.13 -9.68
CA GLY A 135 -5.31 7.73 -10.91
C GLY A 135 -5.96 9.09 -10.68
N THR A 136 -7.27 9.18 -10.92
CA THR A 136 -8.06 10.41 -10.74
C THR A 136 -8.07 10.95 -9.30
N TYR A 137 -7.83 10.10 -8.30
CA TYR A 137 -7.82 10.46 -6.88
C TYR A 137 -6.47 11.00 -6.38
N ALA A 138 -5.43 11.05 -7.23
CA ALA A 138 -4.10 11.54 -6.85
C ALA A 138 -4.10 12.98 -6.30
N GLU A 139 -5.06 13.81 -6.72
CA GLU A 139 -5.22 15.18 -6.22
C GLU A 139 -5.53 15.23 -4.72
N VAL A 140 -6.31 14.27 -4.20
CA VAL A 140 -6.64 14.18 -2.77
C VAL A 140 -5.39 13.89 -1.94
N LEU A 141 -4.52 13.00 -2.43
CA LEU A 141 -3.22 12.74 -1.80
C LEU A 141 -2.34 14.00 -1.82
N ALA A 142 -2.31 14.73 -2.93
CA ALA A 142 -1.52 15.95 -3.05
C ALA A 142 -1.97 17.02 -2.05
N GLU A 143 -3.28 17.21 -1.87
CA GLU A 143 -3.85 18.12 -0.87
C GLU A 143 -3.48 17.70 0.55
N ALA A 144 -3.65 16.41 0.89
CA ALA A 144 -3.33 15.86 2.21
C ALA A 144 -1.86 16.03 2.63
N LEU A 145 -0.95 16.00 1.66
CA LEU A 145 0.48 16.21 1.89
C LEU A 145 0.89 17.69 1.95
N SER A 146 0.02 18.59 1.50
CA SER A 146 0.26 20.05 1.53
C SER A 146 -0.23 20.73 2.81
N SER A 147 -1.05 20.04 3.60
CA SER A 147 -1.59 20.44 4.91
C SER A 147 -0.74 19.96 6.07
#